data_AF-A0A2G6DMS6-F1
#
_entry.id   AF-A0A2G6DMS6-F1
#
_cell.length_a   1.000
_cell.length_b   1.000
_cell.length_c   1.000
_cell.angle_alpha   90.00
_cell.angle_beta   90.00
_cell.angle_gamma   90.00
#
_symmetry.space_group_name_H-M   'P 1'
#
loop_
_entity.id
_entity.type
_entity.pdbx_description
1 polymer ?
#
loop_
_entity_poly.entity_id
_entity_poly.type
_entity_poly.pdbx_seq_one_letter_code
_entity_poly.pdbx_strand_id
1 'polypeptide(L)'
;MNIELRLDDWASHGNVVARHESRVVFVRGGLPGELVTAEVTDDSKAHFWRARVVEVLEPSPDRIEPTCPSADSCGGCDFQHA
;
A
#
# COMPACT_ATOMS: atom_id res chain seq x y z
N MET A 1 -7.52 -1.88 -11.53
CA MET A 1 -6.95 -3.21 -11.84
C MET A 1 -6.35 -3.74 -10.54
N ASN A 2 -6.57 -5.00 -10.18
CA ASN A 2 -6.10 -5.54 -8.91
C ASN A 2 -4.91 -6.47 -9.13
N ILE A 3 -3.87 -6.30 -8.33
CA ILE A 3 -2.64 -7.09 -8.38
C ILE A 3 -2.24 -7.50 -6.96
N GLU A 4 -1.77 -8.73 -6.80
CA GLU A 4 -1.19 -9.19 -5.54
C GLU A 4 0.27 -8.75 -5.47
N LEU A 5 0.63 -8.11 -4.35
CA LEU A 5 1.97 -7.56 -4.13
C LEU A 5 2.46 -7.89 -2.74
N ARG A 6 3.74 -8.27 -2.64
CA ARG A 6 4.45 -8.25 -1.37
C ARG A 6 5.08 -6.87 -1.19
N LEU A 7 4.78 -6.24 -0.07
CA LEU A 7 5.27 -4.91 0.27
C LEU A 7 6.69 -5.01 0.85
N ASP A 8 7.62 -4.22 0.32
CA ASP A 8 9.05 -4.30 0.66
C ASP A 8 9.44 -3.30 1.75
N ASP A 9 9.49 -2.00 1.43
CA ASP A 9 10.09 -0.97 2.30
C ASP A 9 9.27 0.33 2.26
N TRP A 10 9.46 1.17 3.26
CA TRP A 10 8.83 2.46 3.36
C TRP A 10 9.24 3.39 2.21
N ALA A 11 8.26 4.13 1.72
CA ALA A 11 8.43 5.22 0.78
C ALA A 11 7.99 6.55 1.44
N SER A 12 8.10 7.65 0.70
CA SER A 12 7.62 8.95 1.16
C SER A 12 6.10 8.99 1.31
N HIS A 13 5.60 9.82 2.24
CA HIS A 13 4.18 10.16 2.39
C HIS A 13 3.25 8.96 2.69
N GLY A 14 3.65 8.07 3.61
CA GLY A 14 2.80 6.93 4.02
C GLY A 14 2.61 5.85 2.96
N ASN A 15 3.46 5.84 1.93
CA ASN A 15 3.45 4.80 0.91
C ASN A 15 4.48 3.74 1.26
N VAL A 16 4.25 2.53 0.77
CA VAL A 16 5.19 1.41 0.82
C VAL A 16 5.49 1.01 -0.63
N VAL A 17 6.74 0.69 -0.93
CA VAL A 17 7.11 0.23 -2.25
C VAL A 17 6.92 -1.27 -2.39
N ALA A 18 6.48 -1.68 -3.58
CA ALA A 18 6.50 -3.05 -4.04
C ALA A 18 7.03 -3.09 -5.48
N ARG A 19 7.37 -4.28 -5.97
CA ARG A 19 7.79 -4.48 -7.36
C ARG A 19 6.82 -5.38 -8.11
N HIS A 20 6.45 -4.95 -9.31
CA HIS A 20 5.60 -5.72 -10.22
C HIS A 20 6.13 -5.61 -11.65
N GLU A 21 6.49 -6.73 -12.28
CA GLU A 21 6.96 -6.77 -13.67
C GLU A 21 8.03 -5.72 -14.04
N SER A 22 9.03 -5.54 -13.17
CA SER A 22 10.10 -4.52 -13.30
C SER A 22 9.69 -3.07 -13.06
N ARG A 23 8.45 -2.82 -12.64
CA ARG A 23 7.94 -1.50 -12.23
C ARG A 23 7.97 -1.35 -10.72
N VAL A 24 8.20 -0.14 -10.25
CA VAL A 24 8.01 0.21 -8.83
C VAL A 24 6.54 0.56 -8.62
N VAL A 25 5.88 -0.05 -7.65
CA VAL A 25 4.50 0.26 -7.29
C VAL A 25 4.51 0.94 -5.93
N PHE A 26 4.01 2.18 -5.88
CA PHE A 26 3.78 2.89 -4.63
C PHE A 26 2.40 2.52 -4.12
N VAL A 27 2.35 1.80 -2.99
CA VAL A 27 1.12 1.29 -2.40
C VAL A 27 0.80 2.07 -1.13
N ARG A 28 -0.40 2.65 -1.06
CA ARG A 28 -0.89 3.34 0.14
C ARG A 28 -1.73 2.40 1.03
N GLY A 29 -1.65 2.57 2.35
CA GLY A 29 -2.45 1.82 3.33
C GLY A 29 -1.88 0.44 3.70
N GLY A 30 -0.66 0.15 3.25
CA GLY A 30 0.06 -1.08 3.56
C GLY A 30 1.26 -0.82 4.47
N LEU A 31 1.84 -1.90 4.98
CA LEU A 31 3.08 -1.93 5.76
C LEU A 31 4.13 -2.79 5.06
N PRO A 32 5.43 -2.51 5.26
CA PRO A 32 6.49 -3.43 4.88
C PRO A 32 6.25 -4.86 5.40
N GLY A 33 6.50 -5.87 4.56
CA GLY A 33 6.37 -7.28 4.90
C GLY A 33 5.00 -7.91 4.59
N GLU A 34 3.97 -7.11 4.34
CA GLU A 34 2.61 -7.59 4.08
C GLU A 34 2.43 -8.18 2.68
N LEU A 35 1.55 -9.17 2.58
CA LEU A 35 0.97 -9.61 1.30
C LEU A 35 -0.41 -8.97 1.15
N VAL A 36 -0.60 -8.20 0.09
CA VAL A 36 -1.83 -7.42 -0.12
C VAL A 36 -2.36 -7.59 -1.54
N THR A 37 -3.68 -7.50 -1.67
CA THR A 37 -4.31 -7.17 -2.94
C THR A 37 -4.33 -5.65 -3.06
N ALA A 38 -3.64 -5.13 -4.07
CA ALA A 38 -3.57 -3.70 -4.34
C ALA A 38 -4.34 -3.35 -5.62
N GLU A 39 -5.21 -2.35 -5.54
CA GLU A 39 -5.86 -1.75 -6.71
C GLU A 39 -4.96 -0.65 -7.29
N VAL A 40 -4.51 -0.84 -8.52
CA VAL A 40 -3.79 0.17 -9.30
C VAL A 40 -4.72 1.35 -9.59
N THR A 41 -4.35 2.52 -9.09
CA THR A 41 -5.09 3.78 -9.22
C THR A 41 -4.52 4.68 -10.32
N ASP A 42 -3.24 4.54 -10.65
CA ASP A 42 -2.56 5.30 -11.71
C ASP A 42 -1.45 4.46 -12.34
N ASP A 43 -1.65 4.09 -13.60
CA ASP A 43 -0.72 3.31 -14.44
C ASP A 43 -0.14 4.13 -15.61
N SER A 44 -0.36 5.44 -15.61
CA SER A 44 0.03 6.36 -16.69
C SER A 44 1.55 6.46 -16.94
N LYS A 45 2.38 5.92 -16.04
CA LYS A 45 3.84 5.97 -16.10
C LYS A 45 4.41 4.58 -16.35
N ALA A 46 5.36 4.49 -17.28
CA ALA A 46 5.94 3.21 -17.69
C ALA A 46 6.81 2.56 -16.61
N HIS A 47 7.47 3.36 -15.76
CA HIS A 47 8.46 2.88 -14.79
C HIS A 47 7.89 2.69 -13.37
N PHE A 48 6.77 3.34 -13.05
CA PHE A 48 6.16 3.22 -11.73
C PHE A 48 4.65 3.34 -11.79
N TRP A 49 3.96 2.68 -10.88
CA TRP A 49 2.51 2.76 -10.72
C TRP A 49 2.15 3.23 -9.32
N ARG A 50 0.93 3.74 -9.15
CA ARG A 50 0.34 3.96 -7.83
C ARG A 50 -0.80 3.00 -7.62
N ALA A 51 -0.89 2.49 -6.41
CA ALA A 51 -1.95 1.60 -5.99
C ALA A 51 -2.36 1.89 -4.55
N ARG A 52 -3.51 1.35 -4.16
CA ARG A 52 -3.97 1.33 -2.76
C ARG A 52 -4.26 -0.09 -2.35
N VAL A 53 -4.00 -0.43 -1.09
CA VAL A 53 -4.44 -1.69 -0.51
C VAL A 53 -5.96 -1.73 -0.53
N VAL A 54 -6.54 -2.81 -1.06
CA VAL A 54 -7.97 -3.10 -0.95
C VAL A 54 -8.24 -4.28 -0.03
N GLU A 55 -7.26 -5.16 0.14
CA GLU A 55 -7.32 -6.31 1.04
C GLU A 55 -5.91 -6.68 1.50
N VAL A 56 -5.78 -7.02 2.78
CA VAL A 56 -4.54 -7.53 3.37
C VAL A 56 -4.69 -9.04 3.53
N LEU A 57 -3.89 -9.81 2.80
CA LEU A 57 -3.90 -11.27 2.79
C LEU A 57 -3.02 -11.83 3.93
N GLU A 58 -1.85 -11.23 4.12
CA GLU A 58 -0.94 -11.53 5.24
C GLU A 58 -0.58 -10.22 5.95
N PRO A 59 -1.17 -9.92 7.12
CA PRO A 59 -0.87 -8.70 7.86
C PRO A 59 0.51 -8.76 8.53
N SER A 60 1.13 -7.60 8.68
CA SER A 60 2.37 -7.45 9.45
C SER A 60 2.06 -7.58 10.95
N PRO A 61 2.98 -8.14 11.77
CA PRO A 61 2.83 -8.12 13.22
C PRO A 61 2.74 -6.71 13.81
N ASP A 62 3.25 -5.70 13.09
CA ASP A 62 3.17 -4.30 13.48
C ASP A 62 1.85 -3.63 13.05
N ARG A 63 0.96 -4.33 12.33
CA ARG A 63 -0.33 -3.76 11.91
C ARG A 63 -1.24 -3.54 13.11
N ILE A 64 -1.68 -2.29 13.27
CA ILE A 64 -2.72 -1.93 14.22
C ILE A 64 -4.00 -1.53 13.51
N GLU A 65 -5.14 -1.74 14.16
CA GLU A 65 -6.42 -1.24 13.66
C GLU A 65 -6.49 0.28 13.87
N PRO A 66 -6.70 1.07 12.80
CA PRO A 66 -6.72 2.52 12.88
C PRO A 66 -7.86 2.99 13.79
N THR A 67 -7.57 3.91 14.70
CA THR A 67 -8.60 4.46 15.61
C THR A 67 -9.60 5.36 14.89
N CYS A 68 -9.25 5.90 13.71
CA CYS A 68 -10.13 6.72 12.90
C CYS A 68 -10.86 5.87 11.86
N PRO A 69 -12.21 5.85 11.84
CA PRO A 69 -12.99 5.11 10.84
C PRO A 69 -12.78 5.57 9.39
N SER A 70 -12.13 6.72 9.19
CA SER A 70 -11.84 7.29 7.88
C SER A 70 -10.35 7.36 7.58
N ALA A 71 -9.49 6.68 8.36
CA ALA A 71 -8.04 6.68 8.15
C ALA A 71 -7.66 6.27 6.72
N ASP A 72 -8.32 5.23 6.19
CA ASP A 72 -8.06 4.69 4.85
C ASP A 72 -8.48 5.59 3.68
N SER A 73 -9.41 6.53 3.90
CA SER A 73 -10.05 7.31 2.83
C SER A 73 -9.83 8.82 2.92
N CYS A 74 -9.59 9.36 4.11
CA CYS A 74 -9.39 10.79 4.35
C CYS A 74 -8.00 11.27 3.89
N GLY A 75 -6.99 10.39 3.95
CA GLY A 75 -5.62 10.70 3.54
C GLY A 75 -4.87 11.69 4.45
N GLY A 76 -5.44 12.04 5.61
CA GLY A 76 -4.83 12.94 6.61
C GLY A 76 -3.97 12.24 7.66
N CYS A 77 -3.96 10.91 7.70
CA CYS A 77 -3.22 10.11 8.68
C CYS A 77 -2.52 8.95 7.99
N ASP A 78 -1.27 9.17 7.60
CA ASP A 78 -0.48 8.24 6.77
C ASP A 78 -0.02 6.97 7.51
N PHE A 79 0.00 6.97 8.85
CA PHE A 79 0.61 5.91 9.67
C PHE A 79 -0.32 5.33 10.74
N GLN A 80 -1.63 5.60 10.72
CA GLN A 80 -2.52 5.09 11.77
C GLN A 80 -2.70 3.56 11.79
N HIS A 81 -2.14 2.87 10.79
CA HIS A 81 -2.17 1.41 10.67
C HIS A 81 -0.85 0.77 11.12
N ALA A 82 0.12 1.57 11.60
CA ALA A 82 1.45 1.18 12.07
C ALA A 82 1.67 1.59 13.54
#